data_AF-A0A0C2J5D6-F1
#
_entry.id   AF-A0A0C2J5D6-F1
#
_cell.length_a   1.000
_cell.length_b   1.000
_cell.length_c   1.000
_cell.angle_alpha   90.00
_cell.angle_beta   90.00
_cell.angle_gamma   90.00
#
_symmetry.space_group_name_H-M   'P 1'
#
loop_
_entity.id
_entity.type
_entity.pdbx_description
1 polymer ?
#
loop_
_entity_poly.entity_id
_entity_poly.type
_entity_poly.pdbx_seq_one_letter_code
_entity_poly.pdbx_strand_id
1 'polypeptide(L)'
;MSLTILKDDEIAELLNYLTFDELESFRSVLKQALYEYSTGTQSVQDGDIQQPPRTSVTSPVTGCTTLFMPSCSTEGLGMKARKDTLPPPVGTQAKANIRPTGALTLYSETGNPIGILHASTLTAFRTALASACLLQRRDTVKNITVFGCGEQAYWHVRLALLLRGDTIRHVNIISRRFDSSRAFVARFYKMATAVKEREGWASDTKFSILTTGYNDYERLLSENLRSSDVIFCCTPSTEPLFDHRVLTNHEGRRRGRLIVAIGSYTHEMRELPAELLRQATKTPDKTHVHYHKHAVEGGVVVVDTLDGALKEAGEIAEAGLGPRHLVELGELVMLSRVALLDDDSSEDIQSLSSASTFSATSSEFEKLSLNGPAMSSVYGSSQDTMPKITTSHAPSTADALASPTTPTVASGGGSNSRSASPARKGSGGLLSSLTPRHHRRSSSQASVDRRKKKEDQSARWLQRGNVIYKSVGLGLMDLSVGLRLIDFAREKGVGTRVPGF
;
A
#
# COMPACT_ATOMS: atom_id res chain seq x y z
N MET A 1 15.01 34.72 -2.68
CA MET A 1 13.73 34.59 -3.42
C MET A 1 12.60 35.15 -2.55
N SER A 2 11.43 34.50 -2.45
CA SER A 2 10.43 34.79 -1.42
C SER A 2 9.86 33.50 -0.81
N LEU A 3 10.10 33.29 0.48
CA LEU A 3 9.54 32.20 1.26
C LEU A 3 8.01 32.33 1.31
N THR A 4 7.27 31.23 1.11
CA THR A 4 5.79 31.20 1.19
C THR A 4 5.35 30.47 2.46
N ILE A 5 4.62 31.15 3.35
CA ILE A 5 4.14 30.59 4.61
C ILE A 5 2.61 30.38 4.53
N LEU A 6 2.15 29.17 4.84
CA LEU A 6 0.74 28.76 4.77
C LEU A 6 0.23 28.21 6.12
N LYS A 7 -0.84 28.82 6.65
CA LYS A 7 -1.57 28.35 7.86
C LYS A 7 -2.50 27.18 7.53
N ASP A 8 -2.92 26.41 8.55
CA ASP A 8 -3.81 25.26 8.37
C ASP A 8 -5.14 25.65 7.70
N ASP A 9 -5.73 26.78 8.10
CA ASP A 9 -7.01 27.26 7.56
C ASP A 9 -6.89 27.69 6.08
N GLU A 10 -5.77 28.30 5.68
CA GLU A 10 -5.51 28.69 4.28
C GLU A 10 -5.32 27.44 3.40
N ILE A 11 -4.59 26.45 3.90
CA ILE A 11 -4.42 25.15 3.25
C ILE A 11 -5.79 24.44 3.14
N ALA A 12 -6.59 24.46 4.20
CA ALA A 12 -7.92 23.86 4.22
C ALA A 12 -8.90 24.57 3.28
N GLU A 13 -8.84 25.89 3.15
CA GLU A 13 -9.68 26.64 2.21
C GLU A 13 -9.29 26.32 0.76
N LEU A 14 -8.01 26.46 0.40
CA LEU A 14 -7.47 26.12 -0.94
C LEU A 14 -7.87 24.71 -1.36
N LEU A 15 -7.67 23.72 -0.49
CA LEU A 15 -7.88 22.30 -0.81
C LEU A 15 -9.36 21.88 -0.77
N ASN A 16 -10.26 22.63 -0.10
CA ASN A 16 -11.68 22.27 -0.07
C ASN A 16 -12.46 22.73 -1.31
N TYR A 17 -12.02 23.80 -1.98
CA TYR A 17 -12.73 24.38 -3.12
C TYR A 17 -12.20 23.97 -4.50
N LEU A 18 -11.12 23.18 -4.54
CA LEU A 18 -10.52 22.57 -5.75
C LEU A 18 -11.57 22.15 -6.77
N THR A 19 -11.33 22.44 -8.04
CA THR A 19 -12.02 21.78 -9.16
C THR A 19 -11.51 20.34 -9.36
N PHE A 20 -12.14 19.60 -10.27
CA PHE A 20 -11.64 18.28 -10.69
C PHE A 20 -10.23 18.37 -11.27
N ASP A 21 -9.99 19.34 -12.17
CA ASP A 21 -8.70 19.51 -12.87
C ASP A 21 -7.58 19.96 -11.93
N GLU A 22 -7.90 20.80 -10.94
CA GLU A 22 -6.95 21.21 -9.90
C GLU A 22 -6.58 20.02 -9.00
N LEU A 23 -7.55 19.19 -8.58
CA LEU A 23 -7.26 17.96 -7.86
C LEU A 23 -6.44 16.98 -8.71
N GLU A 24 -6.76 16.83 -10.00
CA GLU A 24 -6.04 15.94 -10.90
C GLU A 24 -4.60 16.43 -11.16
N SER A 25 -4.34 17.74 -11.16
CA SER A 25 -2.98 18.32 -11.15
C SER A 25 -2.18 17.85 -9.93
N PHE A 26 -2.72 17.99 -8.71
CA PHE A 26 -2.11 17.46 -7.49
C PHE A 26 -1.89 15.95 -7.56
N ARG A 27 -2.90 15.21 -8.06
CA ARG A 27 -2.88 13.75 -8.13
C ARG A 27 -1.85 13.24 -9.14
N SER A 28 -1.66 13.94 -10.25
CA SER A 28 -0.68 13.62 -11.28
C SER A 28 0.76 13.76 -10.75
N VAL A 29 1.06 14.86 -10.05
CA VAL A 29 2.35 15.07 -9.37
C VAL A 29 2.64 13.94 -8.38
N LEU A 30 1.70 13.64 -7.48
CA LEU A 30 1.87 12.55 -6.50
C LEU A 30 2.02 11.17 -7.18
N LYS A 31 1.25 10.91 -8.25
CA LYS A 31 1.34 9.67 -9.03
C LYS A 31 2.70 9.51 -9.70
N GLN A 32 3.27 10.58 -10.25
CA GLN A 32 4.57 10.55 -10.93
C GLN A 32 5.69 10.28 -9.92
N ALA A 33 5.76 11.04 -8.82
CA ALA A 33 6.77 10.86 -7.78
C ALA A 33 6.73 9.46 -7.15
N LEU A 34 5.54 8.92 -6.87
CA LEU A 34 5.41 7.55 -6.34
C LEU A 34 5.85 6.48 -7.36
N TYR A 35 5.56 6.67 -8.64
CA TYR A 35 6.04 5.76 -9.69
C TYR A 35 7.57 5.78 -9.79
N GLU A 36 8.17 6.98 -9.83
CA GLU A 36 9.63 7.16 -9.89
C GLU A 36 10.33 6.52 -8.69
N TYR A 37 9.77 6.66 -7.48
CA TYR A 37 10.27 5.97 -6.29
C TYR A 37 10.23 4.44 -6.44
N SER A 38 9.09 3.87 -6.82
CA SER A 38 8.92 2.41 -6.95
C SER A 38 9.73 1.78 -8.09
N THR A 39 10.13 2.55 -9.12
CA THR A 39 10.99 2.06 -10.20
C THR A 39 12.47 2.38 -10.00
N GLY A 40 12.81 3.57 -9.49
CA GLY A 40 14.19 4.04 -9.29
C GLY A 40 14.91 3.36 -8.13
N THR A 41 14.19 2.78 -7.18
CA THR A 41 14.77 1.93 -6.12
C THR A 41 15.40 0.63 -6.64
N GLN A 42 15.19 0.27 -7.91
CA GLN A 42 15.82 -0.91 -8.53
C GLN A 42 17.20 -0.61 -9.15
N SER A 43 17.52 0.67 -9.44
CA SER A 43 18.86 1.09 -9.88
C SER A 43 19.78 1.34 -8.69
N VAL A 44 20.38 0.27 -8.18
CA VAL A 44 21.29 0.31 -7.02
C VAL A 44 22.65 0.92 -7.38
N GLN A 45 22.77 2.26 -7.32
CA GLN A 45 24.03 2.91 -6.94
C GLN A 45 23.88 4.35 -6.43
N ASP A 46 23.09 5.19 -7.09
CA ASP A 46 22.69 6.52 -6.59
C ASP A 46 21.20 6.74 -6.91
N GLY A 47 20.39 6.96 -5.87
CA GLY A 47 18.95 7.17 -5.99
C GLY A 47 18.60 8.65 -5.97
N ASP A 48 18.06 9.16 -7.08
CA ASP A 48 17.53 10.53 -7.23
C ASP A 48 16.48 10.90 -6.18
N ILE A 49 15.80 9.90 -5.59
CA ILE A 49 14.84 10.07 -4.51
C ILE A 49 15.38 9.38 -3.24
N GLN A 50 15.62 10.17 -2.20
CA GLN A 50 16.11 9.68 -0.91
C GLN A 50 15.03 9.81 0.16
N GLN A 51 14.74 8.72 0.86
CA GLN A 51 13.73 8.64 1.92
C GLN A 51 14.37 8.07 3.21
N PRO A 52 15.15 8.89 3.96
CA PRO A 52 15.80 8.41 5.17
C PRO A 52 14.77 8.01 6.26
N PRO A 53 15.10 7.07 7.15
CA PRO A 53 14.22 6.68 8.26
C PRO A 53 13.79 7.88 9.12
N ARG A 54 12.55 7.85 9.63
CA ARG A 54 12.03 8.89 10.53
C ARG A 54 12.85 8.93 11.83
N THR A 55 13.27 10.12 12.25
CA THR A 55 14.01 10.33 13.51
C THR A 55 13.06 10.77 14.61
N SER A 56 13.09 10.11 15.77
CA SER A 56 12.23 10.40 16.91
C SER A 56 12.98 11.06 18.07
N VAL A 57 12.41 12.12 18.64
CA VAL A 57 12.94 12.82 19.83
C VAL A 57 11.83 12.96 20.87
N THR A 58 11.92 12.19 21.95
CA THR A 58 10.95 12.24 23.07
C THR A 58 11.34 13.30 24.09
N SER A 59 10.40 14.18 24.44
CA SER A 59 10.59 15.24 25.43
C SER A 59 10.35 14.71 26.86
N PRO A 60 11.36 14.63 27.76
CA PRO A 60 11.14 14.11 29.12
C PRO A 60 10.18 14.97 29.95
N VAL A 61 10.10 16.27 29.64
CA VAL A 61 9.23 17.24 30.35
C VAL A 61 7.76 17.08 29.94
N THR A 62 7.48 16.80 28.66
CA THR A 62 6.11 16.75 28.13
C THR A 62 5.62 15.34 27.76
N GLY A 63 6.46 14.31 27.87
CA GLY A 63 6.14 12.91 27.51
C GLY A 63 5.89 12.67 26.01
N CYS A 64 5.85 13.72 25.20
CA CYS A 64 5.50 13.66 23.78
C CYS A 64 6.73 13.44 22.90
N THR A 65 6.52 12.85 21.72
CA THR A 65 7.58 12.54 20.76
C THR A 65 7.46 13.44 19.53
N THR A 66 8.53 14.13 19.16
CA THR A 66 8.62 14.79 17.85
C THR A 66 9.24 13.83 16.85
N LEU A 67 8.54 13.58 15.75
CA LEU A 67 9.02 12.84 14.59
C LEU A 67 9.51 13.84 13.53
N PHE A 68 10.73 13.61 13.04
CA PHE A 68 11.34 14.31 11.92
C PHE A 68 11.34 13.36 10.71
N MET A 69 10.72 13.80 9.62
CA MET A 69 10.59 13.03 8.38
C MET A 69 11.28 13.81 7.24
N PRO A 70 12.57 13.53 6.97
CA PRO A 70 13.25 14.04 5.77
C PRO A 70 12.73 13.37 4.50
N SER A 71 12.84 14.08 3.38
CA SER A 71 12.59 13.61 2.03
C SER A 71 13.44 14.43 1.06
N CYS A 72 14.13 13.77 0.12
CA CYS A 72 14.81 14.43 -1.00
C CYS A 72 14.31 13.83 -2.32
N SER A 73 14.16 14.67 -3.34
CA SER A 73 13.96 14.29 -4.74
C SER A 73 14.71 15.27 -5.65
N THR A 74 14.70 15.04 -6.95
CA THR A 74 15.18 16.00 -7.95
C THR A 74 14.56 17.39 -7.81
N GLU A 75 13.29 17.47 -7.38
CA GLU A 75 12.54 18.73 -7.17
C GLU A 75 13.03 19.54 -5.95
N GLY A 76 13.81 18.94 -5.05
CA GLY A 76 14.33 19.58 -3.84
C GLY A 76 14.17 18.74 -2.56
N LEU A 77 14.16 19.43 -1.41
CA LEU A 77 14.19 18.80 -0.09
C LEU A 77 13.02 19.24 0.78
N GLY A 78 12.40 18.26 1.46
CA GLY A 78 11.36 18.47 2.46
C GLY A 78 11.76 17.92 3.82
N MET A 79 11.43 18.67 4.88
CA MET A 79 11.55 18.22 6.27
C MET A 79 10.25 18.48 6.99
N LYS A 80 9.51 17.42 7.34
CA LYS A 80 8.33 17.51 8.21
C LYS A 80 8.71 17.23 9.65
N ALA A 81 8.52 18.21 10.53
CA ALA A 81 8.58 18.03 11.98
C ALA A 81 7.16 17.96 12.53
N ARG A 82 6.76 16.82 13.10
CA ARG A 82 5.43 16.57 13.68
C ARG A 82 5.56 16.09 15.11
N LYS A 83 4.85 16.73 16.04
CA LYS A 83 4.71 16.26 17.42
C LYS A 83 3.55 15.27 17.50
N ASP A 84 3.82 14.06 17.99
CA ASP A 84 2.83 13.03 18.27
C ASP A 84 2.83 12.65 19.76
N THR A 85 1.62 12.42 20.27
CA THR A 85 1.38 11.96 21.64
C THR A 85 1.30 10.43 21.60
N LEU A 86 2.45 9.78 21.35
CA LEU A 86 2.59 8.34 21.50
C LEU A 86 2.24 7.90 22.94
N PRO A 87 1.81 6.65 23.16
CA PRO A 87 1.59 6.14 24.51
C PRO A 87 2.86 6.31 25.36
N PRO A 88 2.78 6.91 26.56
CA PRO A 88 3.95 7.06 27.42
C PRO A 88 4.48 5.66 27.83
N PRO A 89 5.81 5.48 28.00
CA PRO A 89 6.38 4.25 28.50
C PRO A 89 5.72 3.80 29.82
N VAL A 90 5.49 2.49 29.95
CA VAL A 90 4.75 1.87 31.06
C VAL A 90 5.22 2.42 32.41
N GLY A 91 4.30 3.05 33.13
CA GLY A 91 4.56 3.68 34.44
C GLY A 91 4.62 5.22 34.44
N THR A 92 4.63 5.89 33.28
CA THR A 92 4.61 7.37 33.21
C THR A 92 3.22 7.91 32.84
N GLN A 93 2.73 8.91 33.60
CA GLN A 93 1.42 9.53 33.33
C GLN A 93 1.50 10.53 32.16
N ALA A 94 0.50 10.49 31.26
CA ALA A 94 0.38 11.38 30.11
C ALA A 94 0.08 12.83 30.54
N LYS A 95 1.11 13.68 30.58
CA LYS A 95 0.98 15.11 30.94
C LYS A 95 0.50 15.94 29.74
N ALA A 96 -0.81 16.19 29.73
CA ALA A 96 -1.59 16.91 28.74
C ALA A 96 -1.82 16.18 27.40
N ASN A 97 -3.07 16.20 26.94
CA ASN A 97 -3.48 15.67 25.64
C ASN A 97 -3.20 16.68 24.53
N ILE A 98 -1.92 16.79 24.13
CA ILE A 98 -1.51 17.65 23.03
C ILE A 98 -2.05 17.05 21.72
N ARG A 99 -2.79 17.86 20.94
CA ARG A 99 -3.20 17.47 19.59
C ARG A 99 -1.96 17.40 18.69
N PRO A 100 -1.79 16.34 17.88
CA PRO A 100 -0.70 16.30 16.91
C PRO A 100 -0.70 17.52 15.99
N THR A 101 0.44 18.18 15.92
CA THR A 101 0.67 19.41 15.13
C THR A 101 2.11 19.39 14.62
N GLY A 102 2.40 20.13 13.57
CA GLY A 102 3.70 20.14 12.93
C GLY A 102 3.77 21.11 11.76
N ALA A 103 4.97 21.24 11.23
CA ALA A 103 5.25 22.00 10.02
C ALA A 103 6.04 21.16 9.03
N LEU A 104 5.83 21.43 7.74
CA LEU A 104 6.68 21.00 6.64
C LEU A 104 7.46 22.21 6.16
N THR A 105 8.79 22.15 6.23
CA THR A 105 9.68 23.12 5.58
C THR A 105 10.12 22.54 4.24
N LEU A 106 10.06 23.36 3.19
CA LEU A 106 10.43 22.99 1.82
C LEU A 106 11.57 23.87 1.31
N TYR A 107 12.51 23.24 0.61
CA TYR A 107 13.70 23.83 0.00
C TYR A 107 13.75 23.44 -1.48
N SER A 108 14.16 24.37 -2.33
CA SER A 108 14.43 24.08 -3.75
C SER A 108 15.67 23.20 -3.93
N GLU A 109 15.84 22.67 -5.14
CA GLU A 109 17.03 21.98 -5.65
C GLU A 109 18.36 22.66 -5.24
N THR A 110 18.38 24.00 -5.29
CA THR A 110 19.52 24.86 -4.92
C THR A 110 19.71 25.11 -3.41
N GLY A 111 18.93 24.43 -2.56
CA GLY A 111 18.96 24.59 -1.10
C GLY A 111 18.28 25.85 -0.54
N ASN A 112 17.73 26.72 -1.39
CA ASN A 112 17.02 27.92 -0.94
C ASN A 112 15.64 27.55 -0.35
N PRO A 113 15.24 28.09 0.82
CA PRO A 113 13.96 27.76 1.43
C PRO A 113 12.79 28.43 0.69
N ILE A 114 11.84 27.63 0.22
CA ILE A 114 10.73 28.06 -0.64
C ILE A 114 9.40 28.16 0.10
N GLY A 115 9.20 27.41 1.19
CA GLY A 115 8.04 27.63 2.06
C GLY A 115 8.01 26.85 3.38
N ILE A 116 7.08 27.27 4.24
CA ILE A 116 6.76 26.62 5.53
C ILE A 116 5.24 26.45 5.59
N LEU A 117 4.78 25.19 5.66
CA LEU A 117 3.37 24.83 5.62
C LEU A 117 2.95 24.14 6.92
N HIS A 118 1.77 24.46 7.45
CA HIS A 118 1.23 23.67 8.56
C HIS A 118 0.87 22.24 8.11
N ALA A 119 1.33 21.25 8.87
CA ALA A 119 1.36 19.86 8.40
C ALA A 119 0.05 19.08 8.59
N SER A 120 -0.92 19.58 9.36
CA SER A 120 -2.16 18.86 9.72
C SER A 120 -3.02 18.55 8.48
N THR A 121 -3.55 19.59 7.83
CA THR A 121 -4.40 19.45 6.66
C THR A 121 -3.63 18.81 5.49
N LEU A 122 -2.40 19.25 5.25
CA LEU A 122 -1.55 18.71 4.19
C LEU A 122 -1.29 17.20 4.36
N THR A 123 -0.94 16.72 5.56
CA THR A 123 -0.73 15.28 5.80
C THR A 123 -1.99 14.47 5.51
N ALA A 124 -3.17 14.97 5.89
CA ALA A 124 -4.43 14.26 5.65
C ALA A 124 -4.84 14.28 4.16
N PHE A 125 -4.74 15.43 3.50
CA PHE A 125 -5.01 15.58 2.06
C PHE A 125 -4.09 14.68 1.23
N ARG A 126 -2.77 14.72 1.45
CA ARG A 126 -1.81 13.95 0.65
C ARG A 126 -1.94 12.44 0.86
N THR A 127 -2.34 11.97 2.05
CA THR A 127 -2.69 10.55 2.26
C THR A 127 -3.98 10.18 1.52
N ALA A 128 -5.01 11.01 1.62
CA ALA A 128 -6.25 10.80 0.87
C ALA A 128 -6.02 10.78 -0.65
N LEU A 129 -5.14 11.64 -1.16
CA LEU A 129 -4.77 11.74 -2.56
C LEU A 129 -4.07 10.48 -3.08
N ALA A 130 -3.22 9.84 -2.26
CA ALA A 130 -2.64 8.53 -2.57
C ALA A 130 -3.73 7.46 -2.71
N SER A 131 -4.67 7.39 -1.75
CA SER A 131 -5.81 6.46 -1.83
C SER A 131 -6.75 6.74 -3.01
N ALA A 132 -6.87 8.01 -3.41
CA ALA A 132 -7.70 8.44 -4.53
C ALA A 132 -7.21 7.88 -5.87
N CYS A 133 -5.91 7.60 -6.01
CA CYS A 133 -5.35 6.92 -7.18
C CYS A 133 -5.85 5.48 -7.34
N LEU A 134 -6.26 4.80 -6.26
CA LEU A 134 -6.95 3.51 -6.32
C LEU A 134 -8.47 3.70 -6.47
N LEU A 135 -9.05 4.74 -5.85
CA LEU A 135 -10.47 5.05 -5.93
C LEU A 135 -10.94 5.33 -7.37
N GLN A 136 -10.18 6.13 -8.14
CA GLN A 136 -10.48 6.38 -9.55
C GLN A 136 -10.51 5.10 -10.39
N ARG A 137 -9.74 4.06 -10.02
CA ARG A 137 -9.70 2.77 -10.75
C ARG A 137 -10.93 1.90 -10.50
N ARG A 138 -11.83 2.23 -9.56
CA ARG A 138 -13.06 1.47 -9.25
C ARG A 138 -14.16 1.75 -10.28
N ASP A 139 -14.81 0.72 -10.82
CA ASP A 139 -15.94 0.92 -11.73
C ASP A 139 -17.13 1.56 -11.03
N THR A 140 -17.42 1.13 -9.80
CA THR A 140 -18.58 1.59 -9.02
C THR A 140 -18.19 1.91 -7.59
N VAL A 141 -18.64 3.08 -7.10
CA VAL A 141 -18.54 3.48 -5.69
C VAL A 141 -19.89 4.07 -5.32
N LYS A 142 -20.72 3.34 -4.54
CA LYS A 142 -22.02 3.83 -4.07
C LYS A 142 -22.06 3.98 -2.55
N ASN A 143 -21.46 3.03 -1.85
CA ASN A 143 -21.46 2.95 -0.40
C ASN A 143 -20.03 3.11 0.14
N ILE A 144 -19.80 4.12 0.96
CA ILE A 144 -18.54 4.34 1.66
C ILE A 144 -18.79 4.11 3.15
N THR A 145 -17.92 3.36 3.82
CA THR A 145 -17.84 3.33 5.29
C THR A 145 -16.53 3.96 5.73
N VAL A 146 -16.57 4.81 6.75
CA VAL A 146 -15.38 5.44 7.33
C VAL A 146 -15.35 5.26 8.85
N PHE A 147 -14.25 4.73 9.36
CA PHE A 147 -13.98 4.67 10.79
C PHE A 147 -13.22 5.91 11.24
N GLY A 148 -13.74 6.59 12.27
CA GLY A 148 -13.16 7.81 12.83
C GLY A 148 -13.73 9.10 12.24
N CYS A 149 -13.40 10.21 12.90
CA CYS A 149 -13.99 11.55 12.63
C CYS A 149 -12.93 12.67 12.59
N GLY A 150 -11.64 12.34 12.43
CA GLY A 150 -10.53 13.30 12.33
C GLY A 150 -10.21 13.69 10.88
N GLU A 151 -9.15 14.48 10.67
CA GLU A 151 -8.78 14.98 9.33
C GLU A 151 -8.55 13.87 8.31
N GLN A 152 -7.94 12.74 8.68
CA GLN A 152 -7.78 11.61 7.77
C GLN A 152 -9.14 11.08 7.27
N ALA A 153 -10.12 10.89 8.15
CA ALA A 153 -11.47 10.51 7.76
C ALA A 153 -12.13 11.57 6.88
N TYR A 154 -11.88 12.86 7.15
CA TYR A 154 -12.49 13.96 6.43
C TYR A 154 -11.99 14.04 4.99
N TRP A 155 -10.67 14.03 4.79
CA TRP A 155 -10.07 14.17 3.47
C TRP A 155 -10.33 12.96 2.57
N HIS A 156 -10.33 11.74 3.11
CA HIS A 156 -10.70 10.55 2.34
C HIS A 156 -12.15 10.60 1.83
N VAL A 157 -13.11 11.05 2.66
CA VAL A 157 -14.50 11.26 2.21
C VAL A 157 -14.62 12.48 1.29
N ARG A 158 -13.94 13.60 1.57
CA ARG A 158 -13.96 14.84 0.77
C ARG A 158 -13.49 14.61 -0.66
N LEU A 159 -12.37 13.89 -0.85
CA LEU A 159 -11.85 13.56 -2.17
C LEU A 159 -12.71 12.51 -2.87
N ALA A 160 -13.27 11.55 -2.14
CA ALA A 160 -14.22 10.59 -2.73
C ALA A 160 -15.47 11.28 -3.28
N LEU A 161 -16.02 12.26 -2.55
CA LEU A 161 -17.15 13.06 -3.01
C LEU A 161 -16.80 13.99 -4.18
N LEU A 162 -15.60 14.58 -4.21
CA LEU A 162 -15.14 15.39 -5.34
C LEU A 162 -15.01 14.54 -6.62
N LEU A 163 -14.44 13.34 -6.49
CA LEU A 163 -14.15 12.47 -7.64
C LEU A 163 -15.33 11.61 -8.11
N ARG A 164 -16.29 11.30 -7.22
CA ARG A 164 -17.34 10.28 -7.43
C ARG A 164 -18.69 10.60 -6.76
N GLY A 165 -18.94 11.84 -6.36
CA GLY A 165 -20.17 12.23 -5.65
C GLY A 165 -21.45 11.93 -6.45
N ASP A 166 -21.36 12.01 -7.78
CA ASP A 166 -22.36 11.59 -8.77
C ASP A 166 -22.84 10.12 -8.61
N THR A 167 -21.96 9.23 -8.15
CA THR A 167 -22.17 7.79 -7.99
C THR A 167 -22.34 7.35 -6.54
N ILE A 168 -21.80 8.12 -5.59
CA ILE A 168 -21.96 7.89 -4.14
C ILE A 168 -23.42 8.14 -3.72
N ARG A 169 -23.94 7.29 -2.84
CA ARG A 169 -25.31 7.38 -2.28
C ARG A 169 -25.35 7.25 -0.76
N HIS A 170 -24.38 6.55 -0.16
CA HIS A 170 -24.30 6.40 1.28
C HIS A 170 -22.87 6.60 1.79
N VAL A 171 -22.72 7.42 2.83
CA VAL A 171 -21.48 7.58 3.61
C VAL A 171 -21.80 7.24 5.06
N ASN A 172 -21.27 6.12 5.55
CA ASN A 172 -21.52 5.60 6.90
C ASN A 172 -20.33 5.94 7.81
N ILE A 173 -20.52 6.82 8.79
CA ILE A 173 -19.51 7.20 9.78
C ILE A 173 -19.62 6.27 10.99
N ILE A 174 -18.53 5.57 11.30
CA ILE A 174 -18.41 4.72 12.48
C ILE A 174 -17.48 5.39 13.49
N SER A 175 -17.93 5.61 14.74
CA SER A 175 -17.05 6.13 15.78
C SER A 175 -17.49 5.80 17.22
N ARG A 176 -16.63 6.15 18.19
CA ARG A 176 -16.92 6.03 19.62
C ARG A 176 -17.75 7.19 20.20
N ARG A 177 -17.97 8.29 19.45
CA ARG A 177 -18.57 9.53 20.00
C ARG A 177 -19.52 10.23 19.02
N PHE A 178 -20.78 10.39 19.44
CA PHE A 178 -21.81 11.02 18.62
C PHE A 178 -21.49 12.48 18.28
N ASP A 179 -21.06 13.31 19.23
CA ASP A 179 -20.74 14.72 18.96
C ASP A 179 -19.61 14.90 17.93
N SER A 180 -18.59 14.05 17.98
CA SER A 180 -17.49 14.05 17.00
C SER A 180 -18.00 13.69 15.60
N SER A 181 -18.94 12.74 15.51
CA SER A 181 -19.59 12.33 14.27
C SER A 181 -20.53 13.42 13.72
N ARG A 182 -21.29 14.09 14.60
CA ARG A 182 -22.13 15.24 14.25
C ARG A 182 -21.29 16.42 13.74
N ALA A 183 -20.18 16.73 14.40
CA ALA A 183 -19.26 17.79 13.99
C ALA A 183 -18.59 17.48 12.63
N PHE A 184 -18.21 16.22 12.40
CA PHE A 184 -17.67 15.73 11.14
C PHE A 184 -18.67 15.88 9.99
N VAL A 185 -19.88 15.34 10.15
CA VAL A 185 -20.97 15.43 9.16
C VAL A 185 -21.37 16.90 8.90
N ALA A 186 -21.35 17.75 9.93
CA ALA A 186 -21.62 19.17 9.78
C ALA A 186 -20.60 19.92 8.91
N ARG A 187 -19.36 19.43 8.72
CA ARG A 187 -18.41 20.02 7.76
C ARG A 187 -18.93 19.90 6.33
N PHE A 188 -19.43 18.72 5.94
CA PHE A 188 -19.98 18.49 4.60
C PHE A 188 -21.26 19.30 4.38
N TYR A 189 -22.17 19.35 5.35
CA TYR A 189 -23.38 20.18 5.21
C TYR A 189 -23.07 21.69 5.10
N LYS A 190 -22.03 22.19 5.76
CA LYS A 190 -21.59 23.60 5.69
C LYS A 190 -20.94 24.01 4.36
N MET A 191 -20.50 23.08 3.51
CA MET A 191 -19.92 23.42 2.20
C MET A 191 -20.95 24.15 1.31
N ALA A 192 -20.50 25.10 0.48
CA ALA A 192 -21.38 25.86 -0.41
C ALA A 192 -22.16 24.93 -1.36
N THR A 193 -23.46 25.21 -1.58
CA THR A 193 -24.36 24.32 -2.34
C THR A 193 -23.86 24.06 -3.77
N ALA A 194 -23.37 25.11 -4.46
CA ALA A 194 -22.79 25.00 -5.81
C ALA A 194 -21.61 24.00 -5.89
N VAL A 195 -20.84 23.81 -4.81
CA VAL A 195 -19.77 22.80 -4.75
C VAL A 195 -20.35 21.39 -4.71
N LYS A 196 -21.41 21.18 -3.91
CA LYS A 196 -22.12 19.89 -3.80
C LYS A 196 -22.84 19.52 -5.10
N GLU A 197 -23.36 20.51 -5.82
CA GLU A 197 -24.06 20.35 -7.10
C GLU A 197 -23.07 20.03 -8.22
N ARG A 198 -21.98 20.81 -8.34
CA ARG A 198 -20.84 20.56 -9.25
C ARG A 198 -20.25 19.16 -9.12
N GLU A 199 -20.23 18.63 -7.89
CA GLU A 199 -19.68 17.31 -7.56
C GLU A 199 -20.76 16.20 -7.49
N GLY A 200 -22.01 16.51 -7.83
CA GLY A 200 -23.09 15.51 -7.98
C GLY A 200 -23.67 14.91 -6.69
N TRP A 201 -23.25 15.34 -5.51
CA TRP A 201 -23.65 14.74 -4.22
C TRP A 201 -24.71 15.52 -3.42
N ALA A 202 -25.18 16.67 -3.91
CA ALA A 202 -26.09 17.58 -3.19
C ALA A 202 -27.41 16.95 -2.68
N SER A 203 -28.08 16.16 -3.53
CA SER A 203 -29.39 15.53 -3.24
C SER A 203 -29.28 14.06 -2.82
N ASP A 204 -28.32 13.36 -3.42
CA ASP A 204 -28.33 11.91 -3.56
C ASP A 204 -27.51 11.18 -2.49
N THR A 205 -26.54 11.86 -1.87
CA THR A 205 -25.67 11.27 -0.83
C THR A 205 -26.25 11.45 0.56
N LYS A 206 -26.49 10.33 1.25
CA LYS A 206 -26.98 10.28 2.63
C LYS A 206 -25.84 9.92 3.59
N PHE A 207 -25.59 10.81 4.55
CA PHE A 207 -24.64 10.55 5.65
C PHE A 207 -25.37 9.82 6.79
N SER A 208 -24.83 8.69 7.26
CA SER A 208 -25.31 7.96 8.44
C SER A 208 -24.25 7.96 9.54
N ILE A 209 -24.67 7.83 10.80
CA ILE A 209 -23.77 7.77 11.96
C ILE A 209 -24.11 6.50 12.74
N LEU A 210 -23.10 5.65 12.96
CA LEU A 210 -23.16 4.49 13.82
C LEU A 210 -22.14 4.67 14.96
N THR A 211 -22.60 4.50 16.21
CA THR A 211 -21.74 4.61 17.40
C THR A 211 -21.68 3.30 18.18
N THR A 212 -20.52 3.02 18.79
CA THR A 212 -20.27 1.81 19.58
C THR A 212 -21.18 1.63 20.80
N GLY A 213 -21.90 2.67 21.22
CA GLY A 213 -22.90 2.64 22.29
C GLY A 213 -24.34 2.42 21.80
N TYR A 214 -24.55 2.02 20.55
CA TYR A 214 -25.88 1.74 19.99
C TYR A 214 -26.21 0.24 20.13
N ASN A 215 -27.41 -0.10 20.59
CA ASN A 215 -27.78 -1.48 20.95
C ASN A 215 -27.58 -2.52 19.83
N ASP A 216 -27.76 -2.11 18.57
CA ASP A 216 -27.63 -2.95 17.38
C ASP A 216 -26.26 -2.81 16.67
N TYR A 217 -25.24 -2.30 17.36
CA TYR A 217 -23.95 -1.90 16.77
C TYR A 217 -23.32 -2.97 15.87
N GLU A 218 -23.11 -4.19 16.36
CA GLU A 218 -22.45 -5.28 15.61
C GLU A 218 -23.21 -5.71 14.34
N ARG A 219 -24.55 -5.65 14.40
CA ARG A 219 -25.41 -5.97 13.25
C ARG A 219 -25.29 -4.90 12.18
N LEU A 220 -25.43 -3.63 12.57
CA LEU A 220 -25.32 -2.49 11.64
C LEU A 220 -23.89 -2.29 11.12
N LEU A 221 -22.88 -2.59 11.93
CA LEU A 221 -21.47 -2.66 11.54
C LEU A 221 -21.29 -3.70 10.43
N SER A 222 -21.81 -4.92 10.65
CA SER A 222 -21.76 -6.00 9.67
C SER A 222 -22.45 -5.64 8.35
N GLU A 223 -23.64 -5.02 8.42
CA GLU A 223 -24.41 -4.58 7.26
C GLU A 223 -23.70 -3.46 6.48
N ASN A 224 -23.16 -2.45 7.17
CA ASN A 224 -22.39 -1.35 6.58
C ASN A 224 -21.12 -1.88 5.89
N LEU A 225 -20.36 -2.75 6.55
CA LEU A 225 -19.13 -3.33 5.97
C LEU A 225 -19.42 -4.23 4.77
N ARG A 226 -20.44 -5.12 4.85
CA ARG A 226 -20.80 -5.98 3.72
C ARG A 226 -21.35 -5.19 2.53
N SER A 227 -22.12 -4.12 2.78
CA SER A 227 -22.70 -3.27 1.73
C SER A 227 -21.72 -2.24 1.13
N SER A 228 -20.61 -1.92 1.78
CA SER A 228 -19.62 -0.94 1.30
C SER A 228 -18.93 -1.34 -0.02
N ASP A 229 -18.71 -0.37 -0.92
CA ASP A 229 -17.76 -0.45 -2.04
C ASP A 229 -16.35 -0.02 -1.59
N VAL A 230 -16.26 0.91 -0.64
CA VAL A 230 -15.01 1.46 -0.10
C VAL A 230 -15.09 1.53 1.42
N ILE A 231 -14.00 1.16 2.09
CA ILE A 231 -13.85 1.21 3.55
C ILE A 231 -12.58 2.01 3.88
N PHE A 232 -12.72 3.12 4.59
CA PHE A 232 -11.61 3.94 5.08
C PHE A 232 -11.43 3.72 6.59
N CYS A 233 -10.26 3.25 7.00
CA CYS A 233 -9.88 3.10 8.40
C CYS A 233 -8.90 4.24 8.77
N CYS A 234 -9.40 5.20 9.56
CA CYS A 234 -8.72 6.47 9.85
C CYS A 234 -8.58 6.72 11.37
N THR A 235 -8.20 5.67 12.12
CA THR A 235 -8.17 5.65 13.59
C THR A 235 -6.83 5.13 14.15
N PRO A 236 -6.25 5.78 15.19
CA PRO A 236 -5.09 5.24 15.89
C PRO A 236 -5.53 4.13 16.85
N SER A 237 -5.95 3.00 16.27
CA SER A 237 -6.41 1.82 17.01
C SER A 237 -5.26 0.85 17.27
N THR A 238 -5.34 0.11 18.37
CA THR A 238 -4.43 -0.99 18.75
C THR A 238 -5.11 -2.35 18.61
N GLU A 239 -6.36 -2.37 18.16
CA GLU A 239 -7.20 -3.57 17.98
C GLU A 239 -7.95 -3.49 16.64
N PRO A 240 -8.22 -4.62 15.97
CA PRO A 240 -8.98 -4.65 14.71
C PRO A 240 -10.36 -4.00 14.85
N LEU A 241 -10.74 -3.18 13.87
CA LEU A 241 -11.98 -2.38 13.91
C LEU A 241 -13.27 -3.19 13.71
N PHE A 242 -13.15 -4.47 13.34
CA PHE A 242 -14.25 -5.40 13.11
C PHE A 242 -13.74 -6.85 13.09
N ASP A 243 -14.59 -7.82 13.42
CA ASP A 243 -14.29 -9.25 13.27
C ASP A 243 -14.06 -9.60 11.79
N HIS A 244 -12.93 -10.26 11.49
CA HIS A 244 -12.57 -10.69 10.14
C HIS A 244 -13.72 -11.42 9.41
N ARG A 245 -14.51 -12.21 10.14
CA ARG A 245 -15.63 -13.03 9.63
C ARG A 245 -16.67 -12.21 8.88
N VAL A 246 -16.82 -10.92 9.20
CA VAL A 246 -17.74 -10.00 8.50
C VAL A 246 -17.41 -9.89 7.02
N LEU A 247 -16.12 -9.95 6.66
CA LEU A 247 -15.62 -9.82 5.28
C LEU A 247 -15.03 -11.11 4.71
N THR A 248 -14.50 -12.03 5.55
CA THR A 248 -13.91 -13.31 5.10
C THR A 248 -14.94 -14.43 4.91
N ASN A 249 -16.18 -14.29 5.39
CA ASN A 249 -17.23 -15.28 5.15
C ASN A 249 -17.73 -15.27 3.69
N HIS A 250 -18.53 -16.27 3.30
CA HIS A 250 -19.03 -16.40 1.92
C HIS A 250 -19.77 -15.14 1.43
N GLU A 251 -20.55 -14.46 2.28
CA GLU A 251 -21.29 -13.25 1.92
C GLU A 251 -20.39 -12.03 1.74
N GLY A 252 -19.51 -11.78 2.72
CA GLY A 252 -18.55 -10.68 2.69
C GLY A 252 -17.70 -10.72 1.42
N ARG A 253 -17.29 -11.92 1.01
CA ARG A 253 -16.52 -12.17 -0.22
C ARG A 253 -17.31 -12.05 -1.53
N ARG A 254 -18.62 -11.77 -1.55
CA ARG A 254 -19.41 -11.62 -2.80
C ARG A 254 -19.17 -10.29 -3.52
N ARG A 255 -18.71 -9.26 -2.79
CA ARG A 255 -18.49 -7.90 -3.28
C ARG A 255 -17.02 -7.53 -3.06
N GLY A 256 -16.33 -7.17 -4.14
CA GLY A 256 -14.97 -6.63 -4.05
C GLY A 256 -15.01 -5.18 -3.57
N ARG A 257 -14.07 -4.80 -2.71
CA ARG A 257 -14.01 -3.48 -2.07
C ARG A 257 -12.63 -2.87 -2.24
N LEU A 258 -12.53 -1.55 -2.08
CA LEU A 258 -11.27 -0.89 -1.74
C LEU A 258 -11.24 -0.67 -0.23
N ILE A 259 -10.32 -1.32 0.47
CA ILE A 259 -10.11 -1.18 1.92
C ILE A 259 -8.81 -0.40 2.11
N VAL A 260 -8.88 0.74 2.77
CA VAL A 260 -7.73 1.63 2.97
C VAL A 260 -7.48 1.78 4.47
N ALA A 261 -6.32 1.36 4.96
CA ALA A 261 -5.93 1.48 6.36
C ALA A 261 -4.80 2.49 6.53
N ILE A 262 -5.03 3.51 7.36
CA ILE A 262 -4.21 4.73 7.47
C ILE A 262 -3.84 5.04 8.92
N GLY A 263 -4.74 4.75 9.86
CA GLY A 263 -4.63 5.17 11.24
C GLY A 263 -3.67 4.32 12.08
N SER A 264 -3.41 3.07 11.70
CA SER A 264 -2.39 2.22 12.33
C SER A 264 -1.00 2.38 11.67
N TYR A 265 -0.14 3.25 12.23
CA TYR A 265 1.18 3.60 11.67
C TYR A 265 2.37 3.29 12.60
N THR A 266 2.17 2.46 13.64
CA THR A 266 3.25 1.92 14.48
C THR A 266 3.09 0.40 14.67
N HIS A 267 4.14 -0.27 15.12
CA HIS A 267 4.19 -1.73 15.23
C HIS A 267 3.16 -2.30 16.22
N GLU A 268 2.62 -1.48 17.12
CA GLU A 268 1.61 -1.80 18.13
C GLU A 268 0.18 -1.50 17.64
N MET A 269 0.01 -0.71 16.57
CA MET A 269 -1.30 -0.31 16.08
C MET A 269 -1.90 -1.33 15.10
N ARG A 270 -3.22 -1.51 15.16
CA ARG A 270 -4.03 -2.40 14.31
C ARG A 270 -5.32 -1.70 13.94
N GLU A 271 -5.72 -1.80 12.68
CA GLU A 271 -7.05 -1.43 12.21
C GLU A 271 -7.72 -2.59 11.45
N LEU A 272 -6.94 -3.38 10.72
CA LEU A 272 -7.40 -4.57 10.01
C LEU A 272 -7.03 -5.85 10.76
N PRO A 273 -7.92 -6.86 10.82
CA PRO A 273 -7.58 -8.16 11.40
C PRO A 273 -6.65 -8.94 10.47
N ALA A 274 -5.65 -9.61 11.05
CA ALA A 274 -4.61 -10.31 10.30
C ALA A 274 -5.14 -11.43 9.40
N GLU A 275 -6.28 -12.05 9.70
CA GLU A 275 -6.99 -13.03 8.86
C GLU A 275 -7.43 -12.45 7.50
N LEU A 276 -7.82 -11.17 7.48
CA LEU A 276 -8.27 -10.50 6.25
C LEU A 276 -7.09 -10.27 5.31
N LEU A 277 -5.96 -9.83 5.87
CA LEU A 277 -4.68 -9.69 5.16
C LEU A 277 -4.19 -11.05 4.65
N ARG A 278 -4.20 -12.08 5.51
CA ARG A 278 -3.92 -13.49 5.14
C ARG A 278 -4.87 -14.07 4.09
N GLN A 279 -6.10 -13.57 3.95
CA GLN A 279 -7.01 -14.00 2.88
C GLN A 279 -6.68 -13.32 1.56
N ALA A 280 -6.48 -12.00 1.56
CA ALA A 280 -6.22 -11.23 0.34
C ALA A 280 -4.91 -11.66 -0.36
N THR A 281 -3.96 -12.20 0.39
CA THR A 281 -2.65 -12.67 -0.10
C THR A 281 -2.57 -14.18 -0.35
N LYS A 282 -3.63 -14.96 -0.11
CA LYS A 282 -3.67 -16.38 -0.46
C LYS A 282 -3.66 -16.55 -1.98
N THR A 283 -2.59 -17.12 -2.50
CA THR A 283 -2.55 -17.66 -3.87
C THR A 283 -3.72 -18.64 -4.06
N PRO A 284 -4.56 -18.50 -5.10
CA PRO A 284 -5.65 -19.44 -5.34
C PRO A 284 -5.08 -20.80 -5.71
N ASP A 285 -5.42 -21.83 -4.94
CA ASP A 285 -4.91 -23.18 -5.17
C ASP A 285 -5.51 -23.75 -6.47
N LYS A 286 -4.67 -24.38 -7.28
CA LYS A 286 -4.99 -24.82 -8.65
C LYS A 286 -5.82 -26.12 -8.68
N THR A 287 -6.13 -26.67 -7.51
CA THR A 287 -6.76 -27.97 -7.26
C THR A 287 -8.29 -27.91 -7.25
N HIS A 288 -8.90 -26.80 -6.80
CA HIS A 288 -10.36 -26.70 -6.59
C HIS A 288 -11.00 -25.49 -7.29
N VAL A 289 -11.66 -25.77 -8.43
CA VAL A 289 -12.52 -24.80 -9.13
C VAL A 289 -13.84 -24.62 -8.37
N HIS A 290 -13.82 -23.79 -7.34
CA HIS A 290 -15.03 -23.42 -6.60
C HIS A 290 -15.94 -22.53 -7.48
N TYR A 291 -17.11 -23.05 -7.88
CA TYR A 291 -18.12 -22.35 -8.68
C TYR A 291 -18.82 -21.16 -7.98
N HIS A 292 -18.35 -20.73 -6.80
CA HIS A 292 -18.95 -19.64 -6.05
C HIS A 292 -18.41 -18.28 -6.52
N LYS A 293 -19.34 -17.35 -6.79
CA LYS A 293 -19.05 -16.01 -7.32
C LYS A 293 -18.48 -15.09 -6.23
N HIS A 294 -17.23 -15.32 -5.87
CA HIS A 294 -16.42 -14.45 -5.02
C HIS A 294 -15.84 -13.27 -5.80
N ALA A 295 -15.46 -12.21 -5.09
CA ALA A 295 -14.62 -11.14 -5.60
C ALA A 295 -13.23 -11.68 -5.97
N VAL A 296 -12.60 -11.05 -6.97
CA VAL A 296 -11.20 -11.32 -7.31
C VAL A 296 -10.30 -10.79 -6.19
N GLU A 297 -9.57 -11.66 -5.52
CA GLU A 297 -8.46 -11.29 -4.63
C GLU A 297 -7.20 -11.04 -5.49
N GLY A 298 -6.32 -10.13 -5.08
CA GLY A 298 -5.11 -9.80 -5.85
C GLY A 298 -3.92 -10.73 -5.63
N GLY A 299 -3.90 -11.45 -4.50
CA GLY A 299 -2.71 -12.14 -4.00
C GLY A 299 -1.70 -11.22 -3.31
N VAL A 300 -1.96 -9.90 -3.27
CA VAL A 300 -1.08 -8.87 -2.70
C VAL A 300 -1.87 -7.78 -1.97
N VAL A 301 -1.20 -7.10 -1.04
CA VAL A 301 -1.64 -5.86 -0.38
C VAL A 301 -0.86 -4.68 -0.97
N VAL A 302 -1.56 -3.61 -1.35
CA VAL A 302 -0.93 -2.38 -1.83
C VAL A 302 -0.33 -1.61 -0.65
N VAL A 303 0.84 -1.02 -0.80
CA VAL A 303 1.52 -0.23 0.25
C VAL A 303 2.07 1.10 -0.26
N ASP A 304 2.31 2.05 0.64
CA ASP A 304 3.04 3.29 0.31
C ASP A 304 4.48 2.99 -0.12
N THR A 305 5.14 2.13 0.65
CA THR A 305 6.48 1.58 0.42
C THR A 305 6.54 0.17 1.00
N LEU A 306 7.34 -0.71 0.40
CA LEU A 306 7.63 -2.03 0.99
C LEU A 306 8.32 -1.86 2.34
N ASP A 307 9.33 -0.99 2.38
CA ASP A 307 10.27 -0.87 3.49
C ASP A 307 9.63 -0.26 4.75
N GLY A 308 8.79 0.76 4.59
CA GLY A 308 8.00 1.34 5.68
C GLY A 308 6.91 0.39 6.15
N ALA A 309 6.18 -0.26 5.25
CA ALA A 309 5.12 -1.19 5.60
C ALA A 309 5.64 -2.40 6.42
N LEU A 310 6.77 -2.98 6.01
CA LEU A 310 7.37 -4.14 6.70
C LEU A 310 7.92 -3.80 8.10
N LYS A 311 8.31 -2.54 8.34
CA LYS A 311 8.84 -2.07 9.62
C LYS A 311 7.74 -1.57 10.57
N GLU A 312 6.76 -0.83 10.04
CA GLU A 312 5.85 0.02 10.82
C GLU A 312 4.40 -0.47 10.84
N ALA A 313 3.92 -1.17 9.79
CA ALA A 313 2.54 -1.67 9.76
C ALA A 313 2.44 -2.99 10.54
N GLY A 314 2.23 -2.92 11.86
CA GLY A 314 2.18 -4.12 12.70
C GLY A 314 1.10 -5.16 12.30
N GLU A 315 0.02 -4.73 11.64
CA GLU A 315 -0.99 -5.64 11.07
C GLU A 315 -0.45 -6.49 9.89
N ILE A 316 0.51 -5.98 9.11
CA ILE A 316 1.25 -6.73 8.07
C ILE A 316 2.22 -7.73 8.72
N ALA A 317 2.89 -7.33 9.80
CA ALA A 317 3.79 -8.20 10.56
C ALA A 317 3.02 -9.36 11.23
N GLU A 318 1.89 -9.07 11.91
CA GLU A 318 1.02 -10.07 12.53
C GLU A 318 0.35 -11.01 11.50
N ALA A 319 0.06 -10.50 10.29
CA ALA A 319 -0.40 -11.31 9.17
C ALA A 319 0.69 -12.26 8.62
N GLY A 320 1.97 -12.03 8.93
CA GLY A 320 3.12 -12.82 8.44
C GLY A 320 3.54 -12.47 7.01
N LEU A 321 3.22 -11.26 6.54
CA LEU A 321 3.40 -10.88 5.14
C LEU A 321 4.80 -10.33 4.85
N GLY A 322 5.69 -11.18 4.33
CA GLY A 322 6.95 -10.73 3.71
C GLY A 322 6.75 -10.04 2.34
N PRO A 323 7.81 -9.43 1.76
CA PRO A 323 7.75 -8.55 0.58
C PRO A 323 6.95 -9.09 -0.61
N ARG A 324 7.02 -10.40 -0.88
CA ARG A 324 6.32 -11.08 -1.99
C ARG A 324 4.78 -11.00 -1.97
N HIS A 325 4.20 -10.54 -0.85
CA HIS A 325 2.76 -10.36 -0.68
C HIS A 325 2.35 -8.88 -0.70
N LEU A 326 3.31 -7.97 -0.94
CA LEU A 326 3.12 -6.54 -1.00
C LEU A 326 3.42 -6.03 -2.41
N VAL A 327 2.85 -4.90 -2.78
CA VAL A 327 3.15 -4.19 -4.03
C VAL A 327 3.06 -2.69 -3.77
N GLU A 328 3.98 -1.89 -4.31
CA GLU A 328 3.94 -0.46 -4.07
C GLU A 328 2.85 0.23 -4.90
N LEU A 329 2.26 1.29 -4.35
CA LEU A 329 1.26 2.08 -5.05
C LEU A 329 1.81 2.65 -6.38
N GLY A 330 3.10 3.03 -6.41
CA GLY A 330 3.79 3.56 -7.59
C GLY A 330 3.74 2.63 -8.81
N GLU A 331 3.97 1.33 -8.61
CA GLU A 331 3.88 0.31 -9.67
C GLU A 331 2.48 0.27 -10.30
N LEU A 332 1.42 0.38 -9.47
CA LEU A 332 0.04 0.18 -9.90
C LEU A 332 -0.59 1.40 -10.59
N VAL A 333 -0.15 2.62 -10.24
CA VAL A 333 -0.74 3.86 -10.77
C VAL A 333 -0.38 4.15 -12.23
N MET A 334 0.73 3.59 -12.73
CA MET A 334 1.17 3.75 -14.13
C MET A 334 0.73 2.64 -15.09
N LEU A 335 0.04 1.59 -14.61
CA LEU A 335 -0.52 0.50 -15.43
C LEU A 335 -1.46 0.95 -16.58
N SER A 336 -1.83 2.22 -16.67
CA SER A 336 -2.60 2.79 -17.79
C SER A 336 -1.75 3.43 -18.89
N ARG A 337 -0.46 3.71 -18.67
CA ARG A 337 0.39 4.45 -19.63
C ARG A 337 0.98 3.54 -20.70
N VAL A 338 1.35 2.31 -20.33
CA VAL A 338 1.85 1.27 -21.24
C VAL A 338 0.81 0.94 -22.32
N ALA A 339 -0.44 0.71 -21.91
CA ALA A 339 -1.53 0.31 -22.80
C ALA A 339 -1.99 1.38 -23.83
N LEU A 340 -1.45 2.60 -23.77
CA LEU A 340 -1.67 3.63 -24.78
C LEU A 340 -0.44 3.80 -25.70
N LEU A 341 0.77 3.67 -25.14
CA LEU A 341 2.03 3.71 -25.91
C LEU A 341 2.24 2.47 -26.79
N ASP A 342 1.68 1.31 -26.38
CA ASP A 342 1.72 0.06 -27.15
C ASP A 342 0.67 -0.01 -28.29
N ASP A 343 -0.31 0.91 -28.35
CA ASP A 343 -1.32 1.00 -29.43
C ASP A 343 -0.91 2.03 -30.51
N ASP A 344 -0.43 3.22 -30.11
CA ASP A 344 0.00 4.31 -31.02
C ASP A 344 1.32 4.01 -31.78
N SER A 345 2.06 2.97 -31.41
CA SER A 345 3.41 2.71 -31.95
C SER A 345 3.46 1.80 -33.19
N SER A 346 2.36 1.72 -33.95
CA SER A 346 2.22 0.82 -35.10
C SER A 346 2.35 1.46 -36.49
N GLU A 347 2.21 2.78 -36.64
CA GLU A 347 2.43 3.53 -37.89
C GLU A 347 3.28 4.81 -37.64
N ASP A 348 3.98 5.29 -38.67
CA ASP A 348 4.70 6.58 -38.76
C ASP A 348 5.84 6.94 -37.77
N ILE A 349 6.90 6.12 -37.71
CA ILE A 349 8.27 6.67 -37.50
C ILE A 349 9.26 6.08 -38.54
N GLN A 350 9.50 6.81 -39.64
CA GLN A 350 10.61 6.55 -40.56
C GLN A 350 11.33 7.85 -41.01
N SER A 351 11.51 8.82 -40.10
CA SER A 351 12.48 9.91 -40.28
C SER A 351 12.97 10.44 -38.94
N LEU A 352 14.07 11.22 -38.95
CA LEU A 352 14.69 11.89 -37.80
C LEU A 352 15.31 10.99 -36.72
N SER A 353 16.19 10.06 -37.15
CA SER A 353 17.14 9.40 -36.26
C SER A 353 18.25 10.36 -35.79
N SER A 354 18.23 10.75 -34.51
CA SER A 354 19.39 11.32 -33.79
C SER A 354 19.21 11.22 -32.28
N ALA A 355 20.30 10.85 -31.58
CA ALA A 355 20.42 10.75 -30.12
C ALA A 355 19.48 9.74 -29.40
N SER A 356 19.77 8.45 -29.53
CA SER A 356 19.41 7.45 -28.50
C SER A 356 20.39 6.27 -28.46
N THR A 357 21.19 6.18 -27.38
CA THR A 357 22.10 5.06 -27.11
C THR A 357 21.92 4.55 -25.68
N PHE A 358 20.78 3.92 -25.41
CA PHE A 358 20.64 2.96 -24.31
C PHE A 358 19.73 1.82 -24.75
N SER A 359 20.35 0.66 -24.96
CA SER A 359 19.70 -0.61 -25.29
C SER A 359 20.34 -1.71 -24.44
N ALA A 360 19.56 -2.76 -24.15
CA ALA A 360 19.81 -3.80 -23.15
C ALA A 360 19.69 -3.29 -21.68
N THR A 361 19.27 -4.11 -20.70
CA THR A 361 18.97 -5.56 -20.73
C THR A 361 17.55 -5.87 -20.22
N SER A 362 16.71 -6.50 -21.04
CA SER A 362 15.37 -6.99 -20.64
C SER A 362 15.37 -8.40 -20.03
N SER A 363 16.55 -8.94 -19.72
CA SER A 363 16.79 -10.39 -19.52
C SER A 363 16.62 -10.92 -18.09
N GLU A 364 16.36 -10.07 -17.08
CA GLU A 364 16.21 -10.53 -15.68
C GLU A 364 14.76 -10.62 -15.19
N PHE A 365 13.80 -10.03 -15.91
CA PHE A 365 12.37 -10.05 -15.55
C PHE A 365 11.75 -11.48 -15.58
N GLU A 366 12.39 -12.44 -16.25
CA GLU A 366 11.88 -13.81 -16.37
C GLU A 366 12.00 -14.67 -15.08
N LYS A 367 12.77 -14.24 -14.07
CA LYS A 367 13.00 -15.05 -12.85
C LYS A 367 11.90 -14.97 -11.79
N LEU A 368 10.92 -14.06 -11.90
CA LEU A 368 9.79 -13.97 -10.96
C LEU A 368 8.72 -15.05 -11.20
N SER A 369 9.09 -16.31 -10.94
CA SER A 369 8.24 -17.48 -11.13
C SER A 369 7.28 -17.73 -9.95
N LEU A 370 6.00 -17.42 -10.15
CA LEU A 370 4.89 -17.85 -9.27
C LEU A 370 4.57 -19.35 -9.44
N ASN A 371 5.50 -20.22 -9.01
CA ASN A 371 5.34 -21.60 -8.49
C ASN A 371 6.69 -22.35 -8.52
N GLY A 372 7.13 -22.93 -7.39
CA GLY A 372 8.24 -23.91 -7.32
C GLY A 372 9.31 -23.59 -6.27
N PRO A 373 9.83 -24.58 -5.51
CA PRO A 373 10.81 -24.36 -4.45
C PRO A 373 12.27 -24.59 -4.89
N ALA A 374 13.18 -23.67 -4.53
CA ALA A 374 14.63 -23.87 -4.59
C ALA A 374 15.38 -22.85 -3.69
N MET A 375 16.68 -23.10 -3.47
CA MET A 375 17.69 -22.18 -2.90
C MET A 375 17.54 -21.76 -1.43
N SER A 376 17.72 -22.73 -0.53
CA SER A 376 18.20 -22.51 0.83
C SER A 376 19.74 -22.58 0.87
N SER A 377 20.48 -21.46 0.79
CA SER A 377 21.95 -21.47 0.94
C SER A 377 22.63 -20.11 1.20
N VAL A 378 22.21 -19.35 2.22
CA VAL A 378 23.03 -18.24 2.77
C VAL A 378 22.96 -18.22 4.30
N TYR A 379 23.75 -19.08 4.93
CA TYR A 379 24.24 -18.89 6.30
C TYR A 379 25.71 -19.31 6.33
N GLY A 380 26.61 -18.37 6.04
CA GLY A 380 28.04 -18.56 6.21
C GLY A 380 28.39 -18.52 7.70
N SER A 381 29.06 -19.54 8.19
CA SER A 381 29.53 -19.62 9.57
C SER A 381 30.74 -18.71 9.79
N SER A 382 30.59 -17.66 10.61
CA SER A 382 31.72 -16.88 11.13
C SER A 382 32.07 -17.38 12.53
N GLN A 383 33.12 -18.18 12.65
CA GLN A 383 33.71 -18.52 13.95
C GLN A 383 34.73 -17.47 14.40
N ASP A 384 34.71 -17.20 15.71
CA ASP A 384 35.85 -16.87 16.57
C ASP A 384 36.92 -15.88 16.06
N THR A 385 36.87 -14.65 16.56
CA THR A 385 38.06 -14.11 17.25
C THR A 385 37.68 -13.10 18.32
N MET A 386 38.01 -13.39 19.59
CA MET A 386 37.95 -12.47 20.73
C MET A 386 39.17 -12.70 21.63
N PRO A 387 39.90 -11.65 22.07
CA PRO A 387 41.07 -11.80 22.93
C PRO A 387 40.71 -12.04 24.40
N LYS A 388 41.54 -12.81 25.10
CA LYS A 388 41.41 -13.13 26.54
C LYS A 388 41.68 -11.92 27.45
N ILE A 389 40.93 -11.83 28.56
CA ILE A 389 41.42 -11.37 29.86
C ILE A 389 40.94 -12.36 30.95
N THR A 390 41.73 -12.55 32.02
CA THR A 390 41.51 -13.47 33.16
C THR A 390 40.50 -12.89 34.19
N THR A 391 39.90 -13.58 35.17
CA THR A 391 40.27 -14.72 36.09
C THR A 391 38.93 -15.22 36.75
N SER A 392 38.73 -16.20 37.67
CA SER A 392 39.52 -17.16 38.47
C SER A 392 38.60 -18.22 39.18
N HIS A 393 39.18 -19.33 39.69
CA HIS A 393 38.74 -20.20 40.83
C HIS A 393 37.28 -20.72 41.00
N ALA A 394 37.00 -21.96 40.52
CA ALA A 394 36.87 -23.24 41.27
C ALA A 394 36.12 -23.34 42.65
N PRO A 395 35.72 -24.56 43.15
CA PRO A 395 35.12 -25.75 42.48
C PRO A 395 34.07 -26.56 43.33
N SER A 396 33.32 -27.52 42.72
CA SER A 396 32.71 -28.77 43.31
C SER A 396 31.58 -29.31 42.40
N THR A 397 31.17 -30.60 42.30
CA THR A 397 31.73 -31.97 42.59
C THR A 397 30.81 -33.02 41.93
N ALA A 398 31.35 -34.16 41.41
CA ALA A 398 30.73 -35.52 41.25
C ALA A 398 29.34 -35.67 40.53
N ASP A 399 28.90 -36.76 39.88
CA ASP A 399 29.43 -38.03 39.32
C ASP A 399 28.23 -38.71 38.57
N ALA A 400 28.21 -39.97 38.13
CA ALA A 400 29.03 -40.71 37.15
C ALA A 400 28.32 -42.04 36.77
N LEU A 401 28.73 -42.72 35.68
CA LEU A 401 28.38 -44.13 35.30
C LEU A 401 26.89 -44.42 34.94
N ALA A 402 26.50 -45.41 34.11
CA ALA A 402 27.20 -46.30 33.14
C ALA A 402 26.21 -46.93 32.11
N SER A 403 26.75 -47.59 31.07
CA SER A 403 26.07 -48.42 30.04
C SER A 403 26.11 -49.94 30.45
N PRO A 404 25.91 -50.99 29.60
CA PRO A 404 25.35 -51.11 28.21
C PRO A 404 24.38 -52.32 28.03
N THR A 405 23.96 -52.66 26.79
CA THR A 405 24.14 -53.99 26.11
C THR A 405 23.22 -54.22 24.88
N THR A 406 23.59 -55.15 24.00
CA THR A 406 22.82 -55.70 22.86
C THR A 406 22.73 -57.24 22.97
N PRO A 407 22.03 -57.95 22.06
CA PRO A 407 22.77 -58.76 21.07
C PRO A 407 22.11 -58.86 19.67
N THR A 408 22.62 -59.76 18.82
CA THR A 408 22.40 -59.90 17.36
C THR A 408 21.81 -61.27 16.95
N VAL A 409 21.47 -61.45 15.65
CA VAL A 409 21.51 -62.69 14.79
C VAL A 409 20.53 -62.54 13.59
N ALA A 410 20.60 -63.29 12.48
CA ALA A 410 21.61 -63.38 11.38
C ALA A 410 21.07 -64.26 10.22
N SER A 411 21.68 -64.21 9.02
CA SER A 411 21.38 -65.00 7.78
C SER A 411 19.99 -64.75 7.14
N GLY A 412 19.72 -65.00 5.85
CA GLY A 412 20.46 -65.38 4.63
C GLY A 412 19.52 -65.13 3.42
N GLY A 413 19.86 -65.15 2.13
CA GLY A 413 20.99 -65.72 1.38
C GLY A 413 20.42 -66.51 0.17
N GLY A 414 20.49 -65.98 -1.06
CA GLY A 414 19.93 -66.63 -2.26
C GLY A 414 19.99 -65.74 -3.51
N SER A 415 20.04 -66.33 -4.72
CA SER A 415 20.41 -65.63 -5.97
C SER A 415 19.64 -66.12 -7.22
N ASN A 416 19.93 -65.47 -8.36
CA ASN A 416 19.54 -65.78 -9.75
C ASN A 416 18.12 -65.38 -10.20
N SER A 417 17.83 -65.21 -11.51
CA SER A 417 18.59 -64.66 -12.66
C SER A 417 17.68 -64.65 -13.92
N ARG A 418 18.01 -63.84 -14.95
CA ARG A 418 17.54 -63.97 -16.37
C ARG A 418 16.04 -63.71 -16.64
N SER A 419 15.57 -63.38 -17.85
CA SER A 419 16.21 -62.72 -19.02
C SER A 419 15.19 -62.40 -20.12
N ALA A 420 15.57 -61.47 -21.02
CA ALA A 420 15.22 -61.41 -22.45
C ALA A 420 13.81 -60.98 -22.91
N SER A 421 13.80 -60.00 -23.81
CA SER A 421 12.73 -59.71 -24.77
C SER A 421 12.78 -60.70 -25.96
N PRO A 422 11.76 -60.67 -26.83
CA PRO A 422 12.04 -60.72 -28.26
C PRO A 422 11.33 -59.61 -29.05
N ALA A 423 11.96 -59.15 -30.14
CA ALA A 423 11.35 -58.27 -31.12
C ALA A 423 10.85 -59.06 -32.34
N ARG A 424 9.86 -58.53 -33.06
CA ARG A 424 9.45 -59.06 -34.39
C ARG A 424 9.10 -57.92 -35.33
N LYS A 425 9.60 -57.99 -36.58
CA LYS A 425 9.24 -57.08 -37.67
C LYS A 425 8.01 -57.62 -38.42
N GLY A 426 7.19 -56.72 -38.94
CA GLY A 426 6.13 -56.97 -39.92
C GLY A 426 6.05 -55.77 -40.87
N SER A 427 5.61 -55.97 -42.12
CA SER A 427 5.85 -55.01 -43.21
C SER A 427 4.64 -54.77 -44.12
N GLY A 428 4.46 -53.53 -44.54
CA GLY A 428 3.61 -53.15 -45.68
C GLY A 428 2.20 -52.70 -45.31
N GLY A 429 1.75 -51.59 -45.91
CA GLY A 429 0.40 -51.04 -45.71
C GLY A 429 0.34 -49.53 -45.96
N LEU A 430 0.09 -49.12 -47.21
CA LEU A 430 -0.13 -47.72 -47.58
C LEU A 430 -1.59 -47.32 -47.27
N LEU A 431 -1.80 -46.38 -46.34
CA LEU A 431 -3.02 -45.56 -46.28
C LEU A 431 -2.69 -44.13 -45.81
N SER A 432 -3.46 -43.17 -46.31
CA SER A 432 -3.24 -41.73 -46.16
C SER A 432 -4.21 -41.09 -45.17
N SER A 433 -3.72 -40.27 -44.23
CA SER A 433 -4.58 -39.34 -43.48
C SER A 433 -3.85 -38.06 -43.03
N LEU A 434 -4.40 -36.93 -43.51
CA LEU A 434 -4.44 -35.58 -42.95
C LEU A 434 -3.58 -35.28 -41.70
N THR A 435 -2.46 -34.56 -41.89
CA THR A 435 -1.78 -33.84 -40.79
C THR A 435 -2.44 -32.47 -40.54
N PRO A 436 -2.86 -32.13 -39.31
CA PRO A 436 -3.25 -30.76 -38.97
C PRO A 436 -2.05 -29.81 -39.08
N ARG A 437 -2.24 -28.65 -39.73
CA ARG A 437 -1.25 -27.56 -39.74
C ARG A 437 -1.18 -26.94 -38.33
N HIS A 438 -0.32 -27.48 -37.47
CA HIS A 438 0.04 -26.82 -36.22
C HIS A 438 0.83 -25.54 -36.53
N HIS A 439 0.14 -24.40 -36.60
CA HIS A 439 0.77 -23.10 -36.56
C HIS A 439 1.51 -22.95 -35.21
N ARG A 440 2.83 -23.17 -35.23
CA ARG A 440 3.73 -22.72 -34.17
C ARG A 440 3.65 -21.20 -34.10
N ARG A 441 2.79 -20.66 -33.22
CA ARG A 441 2.87 -19.27 -32.78
C ARG A 441 4.30 -18.99 -32.29
N SER A 442 4.84 -17.85 -32.66
CA SER A 442 6.18 -17.43 -32.20
C SER A 442 6.21 -17.38 -30.67
N SER A 443 7.37 -17.69 -30.07
CA SER A 443 7.60 -17.48 -28.63
C SER A 443 7.33 -16.03 -28.23
N SER A 444 7.63 -15.06 -29.10
CA SER A 444 7.32 -13.63 -28.89
C SER A 444 5.82 -13.34 -28.85
N GLN A 445 4.99 -14.00 -29.66
CA GLN A 445 3.54 -13.85 -29.57
C GLN A 445 2.99 -14.51 -28.29
N ALA A 446 3.56 -15.64 -27.88
CA ALA A 446 3.16 -16.35 -26.67
C ALA A 446 3.54 -15.60 -25.36
N SER A 447 4.59 -14.78 -25.36
CA SER A 447 4.94 -13.91 -24.23
C SER A 447 4.05 -12.65 -24.20
N VAL A 448 3.80 -11.99 -25.33
CA VAL A 448 2.89 -10.83 -25.43
C VAL A 448 1.46 -11.19 -25.00
N ASP A 449 0.89 -12.30 -25.51
CA ASP A 449 -0.43 -12.78 -25.09
C ASP A 449 -0.53 -13.04 -23.57
N ARG A 450 0.55 -13.56 -22.96
CA ARG A 450 0.63 -13.77 -21.51
C ARG A 450 0.70 -12.46 -20.73
N ARG A 451 1.45 -11.48 -21.23
CA ARG A 451 1.59 -10.14 -20.63
C ARG A 451 0.25 -9.41 -20.64
N LYS A 452 -0.37 -9.25 -21.81
CA LYS A 452 -1.67 -8.58 -21.98
C LYS A 452 -2.75 -9.21 -21.09
N LYS A 453 -2.79 -10.55 -21.00
CA LYS A 453 -3.70 -11.29 -20.10
C LYS A 453 -3.44 -11.06 -18.60
N LYS A 454 -2.19 -10.83 -18.18
CA LYS A 454 -1.84 -10.50 -16.78
C LYS A 454 -2.25 -9.07 -16.45
N GLU A 455 -2.01 -8.13 -17.36
CA GLU A 455 -2.41 -6.71 -17.22
C GLU A 455 -3.94 -6.57 -17.16
N ASP A 456 -4.67 -7.30 -18.03
CA ASP A 456 -6.14 -7.50 -17.97
C ASP A 456 -6.61 -7.97 -16.57
N GLN A 457 -5.91 -8.94 -15.98
CA GLN A 457 -6.26 -9.50 -14.67
C GLN A 457 -6.05 -8.47 -13.55
N SER A 458 -4.91 -7.77 -13.54
CA SER A 458 -4.62 -6.70 -12.59
C SER A 458 -5.61 -5.53 -12.70
N ALA A 459 -5.96 -5.12 -13.92
CA ALA A 459 -6.97 -4.08 -14.15
C ALA A 459 -8.35 -4.49 -13.59
N ARG A 460 -8.80 -5.72 -13.85
CA ARG A 460 -10.08 -6.25 -13.32
C ARG A 460 -10.07 -6.40 -11.79
N TRP A 461 -8.93 -6.75 -11.19
CA TRP A 461 -8.77 -6.78 -9.74
C TRP A 461 -8.91 -5.37 -9.14
N LEU A 462 -8.19 -4.37 -9.68
CA LEU A 462 -8.30 -2.99 -9.22
C LEU A 462 -9.72 -2.44 -9.38
N GLN A 463 -10.40 -2.74 -10.50
CA GLN A 463 -11.75 -2.28 -10.82
C GLN A 463 -12.87 -2.90 -9.96
N ARG A 464 -12.89 -4.24 -9.85
CA ARG A 464 -14.03 -5.03 -9.32
C ARG A 464 -13.65 -5.98 -8.18
N GLY A 465 -12.35 -6.22 -7.99
CA GLY A 465 -11.81 -7.11 -6.97
C GLY A 465 -11.79 -6.49 -5.57
N ASN A 466 -11.23 -7.26 -4.64
CA ASN A 466 -10.94 -6.86 -3.27
C ASN A 466 -9.49 -6.38 -3.16
N VAL A 467 -9.32 -5.07 -2.95
CA VAL A 467 -8.03 -4.37 -2.89
C VAL A 467 -7.84 -3.87 -1.46
N ILE A 468 -6.77 -4.29 -0.79
CA ILE A 468 -6.36 -3.70 0.49
C ILE A 468 -5.17 -2.79 0.20
N TYR A 469 -5.22 -1.54 0.70
CA TYR A 469 -4.15 -0.56 0.64
C TYR A 469 -3.77 -0.14 2.06
N LYS A 470 -2.50 -0.34 2.40
CA LYS A 470 -1.92 0.01 3.69
C LYS A 470 -0.99 1.21 3.58
N SER A 471 -1.42 2.34 4.14
CA SER A 471 -0.61 3.54 4.32
C SER A 471 0.12 3.52 5.67
N VAL A 472 1.38 3.97 5.67
CA VAL A 472 2.18 4.34 6.87
C VAL A 472 2.79 5.75 6.75
N GLY A 473 2.67 6.37 5.57
CA GLY A 473 3.14 7.69 5.22
C GLY A 473 4.61 7.74 4.79
N LEU A 474 4.84 7.98 3.50
CA LEU A 474 6.15 8.28 2.91
C LEU A 474 6.41 9.80 2.88
N GLY A 475 7.66 10.22 3.12
CA GLY A 475 8.06 11.64 3.15
C GLY A 475 7.91 12.34 1.79
N LEU A 476 8.17 11.61 0.69
CA LEU A 476 7.97 12.04 -0.69
C LEU A 476 6.56 12.58 -0.95
N MET A 477 5.54 11.94 -0.35
CA MET A 477 4.16 12.38 -0.50
C MET A 477 3.91 13.74 0.17
N ASP A 478 4.64 14.05 1.24
CA ASP A 478 4.59 15.36 1.89
C ASP A 478 5.38 16.41 1.07
N LEU A 479 6.52 16.01 0.48
CA LEU A 479 7.35 16.83 -0.40
C LEU A 479 6.61 17.27 -1.68
N SER A 480 6.33 16.37 -2.62
CA SER A 480 5.83 16.77 -3.95
C SER A 480 4.42 17.38 -3.92
N VAL A 481 3.55 16.97 -2.98
CA VAL A 481 2.25 17.63 -2.77
C VAL A 481 2.41 19.00 -2.10
N GLY A 482 3.38 19.14 -1.19
CA GLY A 482 3.73 20.43 -0.57
C GLY A 482 4.31 21.43 -1.57
N LEU A 483 5.14 20.99 -2.51
CA LEU A 483 5.66 21.80 -3.61
C LEU A 483 4.52 22.32 -4.49
N ARG A 484 3.67 21.43 -5.04
CA ARG A 484 2.51 21.83 -5.84
C ARG A 484 1.57 22.77 -5.07
N LEU A 485 1.43 22.61 -3.76
CA LEU A 485 0.60 23.46 -2.89
C LEU A 485 1.19 24.86 -2.69
N ILE A 486 2.52 25.01 -2.60
CA ILE A 486 3.17 26.33 -2.61
C ILE A 486 2.79 27.07 -3.90
N ASP A 487 2.93 26.43 -5.06
CA ASP A 487 2.68 27.10 -6.34
C ASP A 487 1.18 27.34 -6.59
N PHE A 488 0.31 26.41 -6.18
CA PHE A 488 -1.13 26.63 -6.20
C PHE A 488 -1.56 27.80 -5.28
N ALA A 489 -0.98 27.92 -4.09
CA ALA A 489 -1.23 29.07 -3.22
C ALA A 489 -0.72 30.38 -3.86
N ARG A 490 0.44 30.35 -4.53
CA ARG A 490 0.98 31.49 -5.28
C ARG A 490 0.10 31.88 -6.47
N GLU A 491 -0.45 30.92 -7.21
CA GLU A 491 -1.43 31.11 -8.30
C GLU A 491 -2.71 31.77 -7.80
N LYS A 492 -3.22 31.35 -6.63
CA LYS A 492 -4.43 31.89 -6.00
C LYS A 492 -4.21 33.18 -5.20
N GLY A 493 -2.97 33.63 -5.04
CA GLY A 493 -2.63 34.82 -4.24
C GLY A 493 -2.77 34.61 -2.71
N VAL A 494 -2.76 33.37 -2.24
CA VAL A 494 -2.95 32.98 -0.83
C VAL A 494 -1.61 32.76 -0.14
N GLY A 495 -1.54 33.07 1.17
CA GLY A 495 -0.36 32.85 2.01
C GLY A 495 0.53 34.08 2.19
N THR A 496 1.32 34.08 3.25
CA THR A 496 2.28 35.16 3.53
C THR A 496 3.57 34.94 2.75
N ARG A 497 3.96 35.92 1.92
CA ARG A 497 5.27 35.92 1.24
C ARG A 497 6.28 36.74 2.05
N VAL A 498 7.43 36.14 2.39
CA VAL A 498 8.53 36.81 3.08
C VAL A 498 9.71 36.97 2.11
N PRO A 499 10.08 38.21 1.72
CA PRO A 499 11.25 38.45 0.87
C PRO A 499 12.56 38.33 1.64
N GLY A 500 13.68 38.10 0.95
CA GLY A 500 15.02 38.06 1.55
C GLY A 500 15.40 36.73 2.20
N PHE A 501 14.57 35.70 2.06
CA PHE A 501 14.89 34.28 2.22
C PHE A 501 15.37 33.68 0.90
#